data_AF-A0A928Y665-F1
#
_entry.id   AF-A0A928Y665-F1
#
_cell.length_a   1.000
_cell.length_b   1.000
_cell.length_c   1.000
_cell.angle_alpha   90.00
_cell.angle_beta   90.00
_cell.angle_gamma   90.00
#
_symmetry.space_group_name_H-M   'P 1'
#
loop_
_entity.id
_entity.type
_entity.pdbx_description
1 polymer ?
#
loop_
_entity_poly.entity_id
_entity_poly.type
_entity_poly.pdbx_seq_one_letter_code
_entity_poly.pdbx_strand_id
1 'polypeptide(L)'
;MKAPDLARVEDCGLRDWKGAVEPLEAAAVHAGLAFAAVDLAKAKDKATLFAELDRALALPEHFGHNWDALADVLEDRDWLGKRGRAVVLVHAVAHRKDHPTDARMLVEILGEASEFWQERHVPFWVFVVG
;
A
#
# COMPACT_ATOMS: atom_id res chain seq x y z
N MET A 1 -15.47 -11.63 4.58
CA MET A 1 -14.25 -12.45 4.64
C MET A 1 -13.49 -12.05 5.91
N LYS A 2 -12.84 -12.97 6.64
CA LYS A 2 -12.06 -12.60 7.82
C LYS A 2 -10.68 -12.12 7.36
N ALA A 3 -10.21 -10.98 7.88
CA ALA A 3 -8.86 -10.49 7.59
C ALA A 3 -7.80 -11.47 8.11
N PRO A 4 -6.64 -11.59 7.44
CA PRO A 4 -5.52 -12.35 7.98
C PRO A 4 -5.00 -11.70 9.27
N ASP A 5 -4.22 -12.47 10.03
CA ASP A 5 -3.52 -11.93 11.18
C ASP A 5 -2.32 -11.09 10.70
N LEU A 6 -2.45 -9.76 10.77
CA LEU A 6 -1.43 -8.85 10.26
C LEU A 6 -0.18 -8.76 11.16
N ALA A 7 -0.17 -9.43 12.32
CA ALA A 7 1.03 -9.55 13.14
C ALA A 7 2.01 -10.61 12.62
N ARG A 8 1.58 -11.51 11.72
CA ARG A 8 2.41 -12.57 11.14
C ARG A 8 3.24 -12.05 9.97
N VAL A 9 4.46 -11.62 10.24
CA VAL A 9 5.35 -11.02 9.23
C VAL A 9 5.67 -11.98 8.09
N GLU A 10 5.77 -13.27 8.38
CA GLU A 10 6.01 -14.32 7.37
C GLU A 10 4.88 -14.43 6.34
N ASP A 11 3.69 -13.90 6.65
CA ASP A 11 2.54 -13.88 5.76
C ASP A 11 2.41 -12.53 5.03
N CYS A 12 3.30 -11.55 5.26
CA CYS A 12 3.30 -10.29 4.53
C CYS A 12 3.42 -10.49 3.02
N GLY A 13 2.96 -9.50 2.27
CA GLY A 13 2.96 -9.53 0.81
C GLY A 13 1.84 -8.68 0.23
N LEU A 14 1.86 -8.58 -1.10
CA LEU A 14 0.75 -8.07 -1.90
C LEU A 14 -0.34 -9.14 -2.06
N ARG A 15 -1.57 -8.81 -1.70
CA ARG A 15 -2.69 -9.77 -1.66
C ARG A 15 -3.95 -9.20 -2.28
N ASP A 16 -4.63 -10.00 -3.09
CA ASP A 16 -6.00 -9.70 -3.50
C ASP A 16 -6.95 -9.84 -2.30
N TRP A 17 -7.87 -8.88 -2.14
CA TRP A 17 -8.86 -8.86 -1.07
C TRP A 17 -10.26 -8.68 -1.64
N LYS A 18 -11.15 -9.62 -1.31
CA LYS A 18 -12.56 -9.55 -1.68
C LYS A 18 -13.39 -9.20 -0.45
N GLY A 19 -13.80 -7.94 -0.36
CA GLY A 19 -14.67 -7.47 0.70
C GLY A 19 -14.43 -6.02 1.07
N ALA A 20 -15.08 -5.62 2.15
CA ALA A 20 -14.98 -4.29 2.71
C ALA A 20 -13.60 -4.06 3.36
N VAL A 21 -13.22 -2.80 3.55
CA VAL A 21 -11.89 -2.39 4.04
C VAL A 21 -11.79 -2.47 5.57
N GLU A 22 -12.91 -2.30 6.25
CA GLU A 22 -13.05 -2.21 7.71
C GLU A 22 -12.43 -3.41 8.45
N PRO A 23 -12.55 -4.67 7.98
CA PRO A 23 -11.86 -5.79 8.62
C PRO A 23 -10.33 -5.71 8.53
N LEU A 24 -9.77 -5.13 7.46
CA LEU A 24 -8.32 -4.95 7.31
C LEU A 24 -7.81 -3.83 8.22
N GLU A 25 -8.56 -2.74 8.32
CA GLU A 25 -8.26 -1.64 9.25
C GLU A 25 -8.27 -2.14 10.70
N ALA A 26 -9.32 -2.87 11.09
CA ALA A 26 -9.41 -3.45 12.43
C ALA A 26 -8.24 -4.40 12.74
N ALA A 27 -7.83 -5.22 11.76
CA ALA A 27 -6.68 -6.11 11.92
C ALA A 27 -5.34 -5.35 12.02
N ALA A 28 -5.17 -4.27 11.26
CA ALA A 28 -3.98 -3.41 11.33
C ALA A 28 -3.89 -2.73 12.70
N VAL A 29 -4.99 -2.17 13.20
CA VAL A 29 -5.07 -1.59 14.54
C VAL A 29 -4.74 -2.63 15.61
N HIS A 30 -5.29 -3.84 15.51
CA HIS A 30 -4.99 -4.92 16.45
C HIS A 30 -3.51 -5.30 16.48
N ALA A 31 -2.86 -5.36 15.32
CA ALA A 31 -1.42 -5.60 15.19
C ALA A 31 -0.55 -4.36 15.54
N GLY A 32 -1.17 -3.19 15.75
CA GLY A 32 -0.49 -1.93 16.03
C GLY A 32 0.25 -1.35 14.83
N LEU A 33 -0.21 -1.66 13.61
CA LEU A 33 0.33 -1.12 12.37
C LEU A 33 -0.30 0.23 12.03
N ALA A 34 0.44 1.08 11.34
CA ALA A 34 -0.18 2.19 10.62
C ALA A 34 -1.10 1.62 9.52
N PHE A 35 -2.20 2.31 9.23
CA PHE A 35 -3.17 1.91 8.21
C PHE A 35 -3.42 3.04 7.23
N ALA A 36 -3.44 2.74 5.94
CA ALA A 36 -3.78 3.70 4.89
C ALA A 36 -4.61 3.04 3.79
N ALA A 37 -5.64 3.75 3.32
CA ALA A 37 -6.43 3.37 2.17
C ALA A 37 -6.23 4.40 1.05
N VAL A 38 -5.78 3.94 -0.11
CA VAL A 38 -5.55 4.74 -1.33
C VAL A 38 -6.73 4.56 -2.25
N ASP A 39 -7.44 5.64 -2.55
CA ASP A 39 -8.62 5.60 -3.42
C ASP A 39 -8.26 5.87 -4.88
N LEU A 40 -8.03 4.80 -5.64
CA LEU A 40 -7.62 4.89 -7.03
C LEU A 40 -8.74 5.39 -7.96
N ALA A 41 -9.98 5.54 -7.48
CA ALA A 41 -11.01 6.24 -8.23
C ALA A 41 -10.69 7.74 -8.41
N LYS A 42 -9.84 8.32 -7.55
CA LYS A 42 -9.38 9.72 -7.65
C LYS A 42 -8.19 9.91 -8.59
N ALA A 43 -7.50 8.83 -8.94
CA ALA A 43 -6.37 8.81 -9.85
C ALA A 43 -6.86 8.65 -11.30
N LYS A 44 -7.02 9.78 -12.01
CA LYS A 44 -7.48 9.85 -13.41
C LYS A 44 -6.34 9.87 -14.42
N ASP A 45 -5.13 10.08 -13.94
CA ASP A 45 -3.88 10.08 -14.67
C ASP A 45 -2.72 9.89 -13.68
N LYS A 46 -1.50 9.83 -14.19
CA LYS A 46 -0.29 9.61 -13.38
C LYS A 46 -0.04 10.72 -12.34
N ALA A 47 -0.38 11.97 -12.65
CA ALA A 47 -0.17 13.09 -11.74
C ALA A 47 -1.13 13.01 -10.54
N THR A 48 -2.42 12.77 -10.81
CA THR A 48 -3.45 12.57 -9.79
C THR A 48 -3.24 11.27 -9.00
N LEU A 49 -2.63 10.24 -9.62
CA LEU A 49 -2.18 9.04 -8.91
C LEU A 49 -1.14 9.37 -7.84
N PHE A 50 -0.05 10.05 -8.19
CA PHE A 50 0.97 10.42 -7.21
C PHE A 50 0.46 11.39 -6.16
N ALA A 51 -0.43 12.31 -6.51
CA ALA A 51 -1.07 13.20 -5.53
C ALA A 51 -1.95 12.43 -4.52
N GLU A 52 -2.69 11.41 -4.98
CA GLU A 52 -3.49 10.58 -4.07
C GLU A 52 -2.60 9.67 -3.22
N LEU A 53 -1.51 9.12 -3.76
CA LEU A 53 -0.54 8.34 -2.98
C LEU A 53 0.12 9.20 -1.89
N ASP A 54 0.62 10.38 -2.26
CA ASP A 54 1.20 11.35 -1.33
C ASP A 54 0.26 11.66 -0.16
N ARG A 55 -0.97 12.08 -0.48
CA ARG A 55 -2.00 12.40 0.49
C ARG A 55 -2.41 11.20 1.36
N ALA A 56 -2.67 10.04 0.76
CA ALA A 56 -3.22 8.89 1.46
C ALA A 56 -2.18 8.15 2.31
N LEU A 57 -0.93 8.10 1.84
CA LEU A 57 0.16 7.44 2.55
C LEU A 57 0.89 8.38 3.51
N ALA A 58 0.57 9.68 3.48
CA ALA A 58 1.29 10.72 4.21
C ALA A 58 2.80 10.63 3.93
N LEU A 59 3.15 10.71 2.64
CA LEU A 59 4.55 10.66 2.22
C LEU A 59 5.31 11.90 2.73
N PRO A 60 6.65 11.85 2.81
CA PRO A 60 7.44 13.00 3.25
C PRO A 60 7.27 14.23 2.35
N GLU A 61 7.42 15.44 2.91
CA GLU A 61 7.27 16.71 2.16
C GLU A 61 8.16 16.83 0.92
N HIS A 62 9.26 16.07 0.87
CA HIS A 62 10.22 16.06 -0.25
C HIS A 62 9.93 14.94 -1.27
N PHE A 63 8.76 14.31 -1.23
CA PHE A 63 8.38 13.26 -2.17
C PHE A 63 8.42 13.78 -3.63
N GLY A 64 9.17 13.09 -4.49
CA GLY A 64 9.47 13.54 -5.86
C GLY A 64 8.38 13.30 -6.91
N HIS A 65 7.19 12.82 -6.53
CA HIS A 65 6.05 12.51 -7.42
C HIS A 65 6.43 11.71 -8.68
N ASN A 66 7.26 10.68 -8.50
CA ASN A 66 7.65 9.75 -9.56
C ASN A 66 7.82 8.33 -8.97
N TRP A 67 8.05 7.34 -9.84
CA TRP A 67 8.13 5.94 -9.43
C TRP A 67 9.35 5.63 -8.56
N ASP A 68 10.52 6.17 -8.91
CA ASP A 68 11.76 5.94 -8.16
C ASP A 68 11.64 6.54 -6.75
N ALA A 69 11.13 7.77 -6.65
CA ALA A 69 10.86 8.41 -5.36
C ALA A 69 9.82 7.66 -4.53
N LEU A 70 8.87 6.95 -5.17
CA LEU A 70 7.90 6.13 -4.44
C LEU A 70 8.57 4.88 -3.89
N ALA A 71 9.38 4.19 -4.69
CA ALA A 71 10.15 3.03 -4.23
C ALA A 71 11.06 3.41 -3.05
N ASP A 72 11.81 4.50 -3.17
CA ASP A 72 12.71 5.00 -2.12
C ASP A 72 11.97 5.26 -0.80
N VAL A 73 10.83 5.95 -0.86
CA VAL A 73 10.05 6.27 0.35
C VAL A 73 9.41 5.02 0.97
N LEU A 74 8.95 4.08 0.16
CA LEU A 74 8.33 2.85 0.67
C LEU A 74 9.33 1.94 1.40
N GLU A 75 10.62 2.03 1.05
CA GLU A 75 11.73 1.36 1.74
C GLU A 75 12.38 2.21 2.85
N ASP A 76 11.81 3.39 3.15
CA ASP A 76 12.26 4.25 4.24
C ASP A 76 11.63 3.84 5.59
N ARG A 77 12.50 3.59 6.58
CA ARG A 77 12.10 3.23 7.94
C ARG A 77 11.34 4.35 8.66
N ASP A 78 11.68 5.61 8.39
CA ASP A 78 11.07 6.76 9.03
C ASP A 78 9.62 6.94 8.58
N TRP A 79 9.33 6.69 7.29
CA TRP A 79 7.96 6.69 6.76
C TRP A 79 7.15 5.45 7.21
N LEU A 80 7.76 4.27 7.16
CA LEU A 80 7.07 3.02 7.52
C LEU A 80 6.66 3.02 9.01
N GLY A 81 7.47 3.65 9.85
CA GLY A 81 7.27 3.72 11.30
C GLY A 81 7.71 2.44 12.01
N LYS A 82 7.75 2.50 13.35
CA LYS A 82 8.39 1.46 14.19
C LYS A 82 7.79 0.06 14.04
N ARG A 83 6.47 -0.03 13.87
CA ARG A 83 5.73 -1.31 13.86
C ARG A 83 5.43 -1.84 12.48
N GLY A 84 5.58 -1.03 11.43
CA GLY A 84 5.11 -1.41 10.10
C GLY A 84 3.76 -0.80 9.72
N ARG A 85 3.28 -1.15 8.53
CA ARG A 85 2.10 -0.52 7.90
C ARG A 85 1.28 -1.53 7.10
N ALA A 86 -0.02 -1.29 6.99
CA ALA A 86 -0.90 -1.92 6.02
C ALA A 86 -1.47 -0.86 5.06
N VAL A 87 -1.35 -1.12 3.76
CA VAL A 87 -1.85 -0.27 2.68
C VAL A 87 -2.92 -1.02 1.91
N VAL A 88 -4.04 -0.35 1.63
CA VAL A 88 -5.15 -0.92 0.86
C VAL A 88 -5.42 -0.06 -0.36
N LEU A 89 -5.38 -0.67 -1.54
CA LEU A 89 -5.76 -0.05 -2.80
C LEU A 89 -7.24 -0.33 -3.08
N VAL A 90 -8.09 0.69 -2.97
CA VAL A 90 -9.51 0.56 -3.34
C VAL A 90 -9.74 1.03 -4.77
N HIS A 91 -10.80 0.51 -5.41
CA HIS A 91 -11.11 0.75 -6.83
C HIS A 91 -10.00 0.35 -7.81
N ALA A 92 -9.11 -0.56 -7.40
CA ALA A 92 -7.94 -0.96 -8.18
C ALA A 92 -8.30 -1.67 -9.49
N VAL A 93 -9.40 -2.42 -9.54
CA VAL A 93 -9.87 -3.11 -10.76
C VAL A 93 -10.25 -2.11 -11.84
N ALA A 94 -11.03 -1.07 -11.49
CA ALA A 94 -11.42 -0.02 -12.43
C ALA A 94 -10.19 0.78 -12.89
N HIS A 95 -9.33 1.20 -11.96
CA HIS A 95 -8.11 1.93 -12.29
C HIS A 95 -7.18 1.13 -13.20
N ARG A 96 -7.00 -0.19 -12.97
CA ARG A 96 -6.19 -1.06 -13.83
C ARG A 96 -6.73 -1.17 -15.26
N LYS A 97 -8.04 -1.12 -15.44
CA LYS A 97 -8.66 -1.14 -16.78
C LYS A 97 -8.33 0.13 -17.57
N ASP A 98 -8.37 1.28 -16.91
CA ASP A 98 -8.18 2.59 -17.55
C ASP A 98 -6.68 2.98 -17.66
N HIS A 99 -5.85 2.53 -16.70
CA HIS A 99 -4.43 2.88 -16.56
C HIS A 99 -3.56 1.62 -16.31
N PRO A 100 -3.52 0.65 -17.23
CA PRO A 100 -2.88 -0.66 -16.98
C PRO A 100 -1.38 -0.57 -16.69
N THR A 101 -0.66 0.35 -17.33
CA THR A 101 0.78 0.53 -17.10
C THR A 101 1.07 1.08 -15.71
N ASP A 102 0.37 2.14 -15.31
CA ASP A 102 0.58 2.76 -13.99
C ASP A 102 0.12 1.83 -12.86
N ALA A 103 -1.00 1.12 -13.05
CA ALA A 103 -1.47 0.12 -12.11
C ALA A 103 -0.48 -1.04 -11.92
N ARG A 104 0.18 -1.47 -13.00
CA ARG A 104 1.22 -2.50 -12.93
C ARG A 104 2.44 -2.00 -12.13
N MET A 105 2.96 -0.82 -12.49
CA MET A 105 4.12 -0.24 -11.79
C MET A 105 3.85 -0.05 -10.29
N LEU A 106 2.66 0.43 -9.93
CA LEU A 106 2.28 0.61 -8.53
C LEU A 106 2.27 -0.71 -7.75
N VAL A 107 1.68 -1.76 -8.32
CA VAL A 107 1.60 -3.09 -7.72
C VAL A 107 3.00 -3.71 -7.61
N GLU A 108 3.84 -3.57 -8.63
CA GLU A 108 5.23 -4.05 -8.63
C GLU A 108 6.02 -3.39 -7.50
N ILE A 109 6.05 -2.05 -7.43
CA ILE A 109 6.78 -1.30 -6.40
C ILE A 109 6.28 -1.61 -4.98
N LEU A 110 4.97 -1.69 -4.79
CA LEU A 110 4.40 -2.05 -3.48
C LEU A 110 4.72 -3.51 -3.09
N GLY A 111 4.77 -4.42 -4.06
CA GLY A 111 5.16 -5.81 -3.86
C GLY A 111 6.63 -5.92 -3.44
N GLU A 112 7.53 -5.27 -4.19
CA GLU A 112 8.97 -5.23 -3.91
C GLU A 112 9.25 -4.66 -2.51
N ALA A 113 8.62 -3.53 -2.16
CA ALA A 113 8.75 -2.96 -0.81
C ALA A 113 8.20 -3.91 0.28
N SER A 114 7.12 -4.66 0.02
CA SER A 114 6.58 -5.65 0.96
C SER A 114 7.57 -6.79 1.21
N GLU A 115 8.21 -7.29 0.15
CA GLU A 115 9.26 -8.32 0.22
C GLU A 115 10.48 -7.79 0.98
N PHE A 116 10.96 -6.59 0.65
CA PHE A 116 12.08 -5.92 1.31
C PHE A 116 11.91 -5.86 2.84
N TRP A 117 10.71 -5.47 3.30
CA TRP A 117 10.42 -5.37 4.73
C TRP A 117 10.18 -6.72 5.40
N GLN A 118 9.57 -7.67 4.69
CA GLN A 118 9.42 -9.04 5.17
C GLN A 118 10.78 -9.69 5.47
N GLU A 119 11.76 -9.55 4.58
CA GLU A 119 13.14 -10.03 4.80
C GLU A 119 13.80 -9.41 6.05
N ARG A 120 13.37 -8.21 6.44
CA ARG A 120 13.83 -7.48 7.63
C ARG A 120 12.97 -7.73 8.86
N HIS A 121 12.03 -8.68 8.79
CA HIS A 121 11.09 -9.00 9.84
C HIS A 121 10.24 -7.81 10.31
N VAL A 122 9.88 -6.92 9.38
CA VAL A 122 8.98 -5.79 9.63
C VAL A 122 7.69 -5.98 8.83
N PRO A 123 6.50 -5.86 9.44
CA PRO A 123 5.24 -5.94 8.71
C PRO A 123 5.08 -4.81 7.69
N PHE A 124 4.97 -5.15 6.41
CA PHE A 124 4.43 -4.25 5.40
C PHE A 124 3.44 -5.01 4.51
N TRP A 125 2.17 -4.70 4.67
CA TRP A 125 1.06 -5.40 4.00
C TRP A 125 0.46 -4.55 2.90
N VAL A 126 0.16 -5.17 1.77
CA VAL A 126 -0.51 -4.50 0.65
C VAL A 126 -1.72 -5.32 0.23
N PHE A 127 -2.89 -4.68 0.19
CA PHE A 127 -4.13 -5.31 -0.26
C PHE A 127 -4.69 -4.62 -1.49
N VAL A 128 -5.04 -5.41 -2.51
CA VAL A 128 -5.71 -4.95 -3.73
C VAL A 128 -7.18 -5.34 -3.63
N VAL A 129 -8.07 -4.36 -3.48
CA VAL A 129 -9.52 -4.62 -3.37
C VAL A 129 -10.13 -4.78 -4.75
N GLY A 130 -10.83 -5.90 -4.96
CA GLY A 130 -11.47 -6.26 -6.23
C GLY A 130 -12.62 -7.25 -6.10
#